data_AF-A0A7V5E9Z8-F1
#
_entry.id   AF-A0A7V5E9Z8-F1
#
_cell.length_a   1.000
_cell.length_b   1.000
_cell.length_c   1.000
_cell.angle_alpha   90.00
_cell.angle_beta   90.00
_cell.angle_gamma   90.00
#
_symmetry.space_group_name_H-M   'P 1'
#
loop_
_entity.id
_entity.type
_entity.pdbx_description
1 polymer ?
#
loop_
_entity_poly.entity_id
_entity_poly.type
_entity_poly.pdbx_seq_one_letter_code
_entity_poly.pdbx_strand_id
1 'polypeptide(L)'
;MRFFVVLVFGVVIAVVAALVYSRFGQMERATESAERLTVSSEHLEKFEKRLRDIEGRIMRLEAVLAAMEDRSLLPNEPPLPKSTSIPAIPTGKDIKPVMPSGGDESKPDAVAQGDTEKLRQLIREEIKREKEEEIRRWQEQSKEAQPEDWEKQEFGNYAWYVHNRGRELNLTEQQKRQYYNIIKDYFDKARTLWEELRKSNPNADWQKLGELYKERYSEMTKATREQVLRILDAEQQKKYRDLFNDNEWYW
;
A
#
# COMPACT_ATOMS: atom_id res chain seq x y z
N MET A 1 -5.85 57.94 43.75
CA MET A 1 -5.96 58.14 42.29
C MET A 1 -4.79 57.55 41.50
N ARG A 2 -3.56 58.11 41.53
CA ARG A 2 -2.46 57.73 40.60
C ARG A 2 -2.24 56.21 40.39
N PHE A 3 -2.24 55.39 41.45
CA PHE A 3 -2.09 53.92 41.34
C PHE A 3 -3.20 53.21 40.56
N PHE A 4 -4.45 53.67 40.65
CA PHE A 4 -5.58 53.06 39.91
C PHE A 4 -5.43 53.22 38.39
N VAL A 5 -4.88 54.35 37.93
CA VAL A 5 -4.67 54.61 36.50
C VAL A 5 -3.68 53.60 35.92
N VAL A 6 -2.52 53.40 36.57
CA VAL A 6 -1.48 52.46 36.12
C VAL A 6 -2.03 51.03 36.03
N LEU A 7 -2.82 50.60 37.01
CA LEU A 7 -3.38 49.25 37.06
C LEU A 7 -4.40 49.02 35.93
N VAL A 8 -5.30 49.98 35.67
CA VAL A 8 -6.26 49.92 34.56
C VAL A 8 -5.55 49.88 33.20
N PHE A 9 -4.54 50.73 32.98
CA PHE A 9 -3.77 50.72 31.72
C PHE A 9 -3.03 49.39 31.50
N GLY A 10 -2.46 48.80 32.57
CA GLY A 10 -1.81 47.49 32.49
C GLY A 10 -2.76 46.37 32.04
N VAL A 11 -3.98 46.33 32.59
CA VAL A 11 -5.01 45.35 32.21
C VAL A 11 -5.44 45.53 30.74
N VAL A 12 -5.65 46.78 30.29
CA VAL A 12 -6.04 47.06 28.88
C VAL A 12 -4.95 46.59 27.91
N ILE A 13 -3.67 46.85 28.20
CA ILE A 13 -2.55 46.40 27.36
C ILE A 13 -2.48 44.87 27.30
N ALA A 14 -2.66 44.18 28.44
CA ALA A 14 -2.66 42.71 28.48
C ALA A 14 -3.81 42.09 27.65
N VAL A 15 -5.03 42.67 27.72
CA VAL A 15 -6.17 42.21 26.93
C VAL A 15 -5.96 42.44 25.43
N VAL A 16 -5.43 43.59 25.02
CA VAL A 16 -5.12 43.87 23.62
C VAL A 16 -4.03 42.93 23.10
N ALA A 17 -2.97 42.69 23.88
CA ALA A 17 -1.91 41.74 23.51
C ALA A 17 -2.46 40.30 23.33
N ALA A 18 -3.31 39.84 24.25
CA ALA A 18 -3.94 38.52 24.16
C ALA A 18 -4.85 38.38 22.92
N LEU A 19 -5.62 39.43 22.58
CA LEU A 19 -6.47 39.45 21.38
C LEU A 19 -5.67 39.45 20.08
N VAL A 20 -4.56 40.19 20.02
CA VAL A 20 -3.65 40.19 18.85
C VAL A 20 -2.96 38.83 18.69
N TYR A 21 -2.46 38.25 19.78
CA TYR A 21 -1.80 36.94 19.76
C TYR A 21 -2.78 35.82 19.34
N SER A 22 -4.02 35.86 19.85
CA SER A 22 -5.08 34.93 19.45
C SER A 22 -5.48 35.07 17.98
N ARG A 23 -5.49 36.30 17.43
CA ARG A 23 -5.75 36.54 16.00
C ARG A 23 -4.62 36.05 15.09
N PHE A 24 -3.36 36.32 15.43
CA PHE A 24 -2.22 35.89 14.61
C PHE A 24 -2.02 34.36 14.65
N GLY A 25 -2.04 33.76 15.84
CA GLY A 25 -1.86 32.30 16.02
C GLY A 25 -2.98 31.42 15.43
N GLN A 26 -4.07 32.01 14.94
CA GLN A 26 -5.08 31.31 14.14
C GLN A 26 -4.82 31.38 12.63
N MET A 27 -4.12 32.40 12.12
CA MET A 27 -3.82 32.51 10.68
C MET A 27 -2.79 31.46 10.22
N GLU A 28 -1.68 31.31 10.93
CA GLU A 28 -0.59 30.38 10.56
C GLU A 28 -1.10 28.91 10.50
N ARG A 29 -1.95 28.51 11.45
CA ARG A 29 -2.58 27.19 11.49
C ARG A 29 -3.59 26.97 10.36
N ALA A 30 -4.27 28.01 9.91
CA ALA A 30 -5.18 27.94 8.77
C ALA A 30 -4.42 27.73 7.46
N THR A 31 -3.27 28.39 7.28
CA THR A 31 -2.40 28.20 6.10
C THR A 31 -1.75 26.82 6.06
N GLU A 32 -1.16 26.32 7.16
CA GLU A 32 -0.61 24.95 7.20
C GLU A 32 -1.67 23.89 6.91
N SER A 33 -2.89 24.08 7.41
CA SER A 33 -4.00 23.16 7.19
C SER A 33 -4.46 23.14 5.73
N ALA A 34 -4.43 24.29 5.04
CA ALA A 34 -4.77 24.39 3.62
C ALA A 34 -3.74 23.65 2.73
N GLU A 35 -2.44 23.85 2.96
CA GLU A 35 -1.39 23.18 2.17
C GLU A 35 -1.32 21.67 2.44
N ARG A 36 -1.54 21.23 3.69
CA ARG A 36 -1.63 19.78 3.99
C ARG A 36 -2.84 19.12 3.32
N LEU A 37 -3.95 19.84 3.15
CA LEU A 37 -5.13 19.34 2.44
C LEU A 37 -4.91 19.23 0.93
N THR A 38 -4.28 20.22 0.28
CA THR A 38 -4.03 20.17 -1.17
C THR A 38 -3.01 19.08 -1.54
N VAL A 39 -1.91 18.97 -0.78
CA VAL A 39 -0.91 17.90 -0.97
C VAL A 39 -1.50 16.51 -0.72
N SER A 40 -2.49 16.39 0.17
CA SER A 40 -3.25 15.15 0.38
C SER A 40 -4.18 14.84 -0.80
N SER A 41 -4.93 15.82 -1.32
CA SER A 41 -5.80 15.60 -2.48
C SER A 41 -5.04 15.22 -3.75
N GLU A 42 -3.89 15.85 -4.03
CA GLU A 42 -3.06 15.46 -5.19
C GLU A 42 -2.56 14.02 -5.09
N HIS A 43 -2.18 13.56 -3.88
CA HIS A 43 -1.78 12.17 -3.67
C HIS A 43 -2.97 11.20 -3.82
N LEU A 44 -4.16 11.57 -3.36
CA LEU A 44 -5.37 10.76 -3.53
C LEU A 44 -5.80 10.66 -5.00
N GLU A 45 -5.84 11.77 -5.75
CA GLU A 45 -6.13 11.73 -7.20
C GLU A 45 -5.09 10.90 -7.96
N LYS A 46 -3.81 11.06 -7.63
CA LYS A 46 -2.70 10.29 -8.23
C LYS A 46 -2.78 8.80 -7.87
N PHE A 47 -3.30 8.44 -6.69
CA PHE A 47 -3.53 7.06 -6.29
C PHE A 47 -4.77 6.46 -6.99
N GLU A 48 -5.89 7.17 -7.01
CA GLU A 48 -7.12 6.76 -7.69
C GLU A 48 -6.90 6.60 -9.21
N LYS A 49 -6.10 7.48 -9.82
CA LYS A 49 -5.66 7.36 -11.22
C LYS A 49 -4.79 6.13 -11.47
N ARG A 50 -3.95 5.72 -10.51
CA ARG A 50 -3.18 4.46 -10.59
C ARG A 50 -4.06 3.23 -10.39
N LEU A 51 -5.05 3.29 -9.51
CA LEU A 51 -6.05 2.22 -9.37
C LEU A 51 -6.82 2.03 -10.67
N ARG A 52 -7.33 3.11 -11.30
CA ARG A 52 -8.02 3.04 -12.59
C ARG A 52 -7.12 2.54 -13.75
N ASP A 53 -5.82 2.84 -13.76
CA ASP A 53 -4.89 2.21 -14.73
C ASP A 53 -4.70 0.72 -14.47
N ILE A 54 -4.54 0.31 -13.21
CA ILE A 54 -4.39 -1.11 -12.82
C ILE A 54 -5.66 -1.90 -13.20
N GLU A 55 -6.84 -1.39 -12.84
CA GLU A 55 -8.14 -1.99 -13.16
C GLU A 55 -8.35 -2.08 -14.68
N GLY A 56 -8.10 -0.99 -15.40
CA GLY A 56 -8.13 -0.96 -16.87
C GLY A 56 -7.04 -1.82 -17.53
N ARG A 57 -5.99 -2.23 -16.82
CA ARG A 57 -5.00 -3.21 -17.29
C ARG A 57 -5.42 -4.64 -16.98
N ILE A 58 -6.10 -4.88 -15.86
CA ILE A 58 -6.71 -6.18 -15.54
C ILE A 58 -7.77 -6.52 -16.59
N MET A 59 -8.74 -5.63 -16.86
CA MET A 59 -9.75 -5.87 -17.91
C MET A 59 -9.12 -6.14 -19.29
N ARG A 60 -8.00 -5.48 -19.63
CA ARG A 60 -7.28 -5.73 -20.89
C ARG A 60 -6.53 -7.06 -20.90
N LEU A 61 -6.03 -7.54 -19.75
CA LEU A 61 -5.44 -8.87 -19.63
C LEU A 61 -6.51 -9.97 -19.67
N GLU A 62 -7.66 -9.76 -19.02
CA GLU A 62 -8.82 -10.66 -19.08
C GLU A 62 -9.38 -10.75 -20.50
N ALA A 63 -9.54 -9.62 -21.21
CA ALA A 63 -9.94 -9.62 -22.61
C ALA A 63 -8.92 -10.34 -23.53
N VAL A 64 -7.62 -10.25 -23.23
CA VAL A 64 -6.58 -11.00 -23.95
C VAL A 64 -6.61 -12.49 -23.62
N LEU A 65 -6.87 -12.88 -22.36
CA LEU A 65 -7.08 -14.28 -21.99
C LEU A 65 -8.31 -14.86 -22.70
N ALA A 66 -9.46 -14.17 -22.64
CA ALA A 66 -10.68 -14.60 -23.31
C ALA A 66 -10.47 -14.73 -24.83
N ALA A 67 -9.76 -13.78 -25.47
CA ALA A 67 -9.41 -13.87 -26.89
C ALA A 67 -8.35 -14.96 -27.23
N MET A 68 -7.61 -15.46 -26.23
CA MET A 68 -6.77 -16.65 -26.38
C MET A 68 -7.57 -17.94 -26.18
N GLU A 69 -8.55 -17.94 -25.28
CA GLU A 69 -9.45 -19.06 -25.01
C GLU A 69 -10.42 -19.31 -26.19
N ASP A 70 -11.02 -18.26 -26.76
CA ASP A 70 -11.79 -18.33 -28.02
C ASP A 70 -10.95 -18.90 -29.18
N ARG A 71 -9.65 -18.54 -29.25
CA ARG A 71 -8.72 -19.11 -30.24
C ARG A 71 -8.34 -20.56 -29.96
N SER A 72 -8.58 -21.07 -28.76
CA SER A 72 -8.45 -22.49 -28.40
C SER A 72 -9.73 -23.31 -28.70
N LEU A 73 -10.82 -22.66 -29.13
CA LEU A 73 -12.14 -23.27 -29.29
C LEU A 73 -12.65 -23.31 -30.75
N LEU A 74 -11.77 -23.14 -31.73
CA LEU A 74 -12.09 -23.44 -33.14
C LEU A 74 -12.25 -24.98 -33.34
N PRO A 75 -13.45 -25.50 -33.66
CA PRO A 75 -13.64 -26.93 -33.83
C PRO A 75 -13.24 -27.36 -35.24
N ASN A 76 -12.14 -28.11 -35.37
CA ASN A 76 -11.81 -28.78 -36.62
C ASN A 76 -12.73 -29.99 -36.85
N GLU A 77 -13.77 -29.73 -37.66
CA GLU A 77 -14.31 -30.62 -38.70
C GLU A 77 -15.06 -31.91 -38.29
N PRO A 78 -16.40 -31.90 -38.43
CA PRO A 78 -17.23 -33.10 -38.60
C PRO A 78 -17.76 -33.25 -40.06
N PRO A 79 -18.16 -34.45 -40.51
CA PRO A 79 -17.74 -35.80 -40.11
C PRO A 79 -17.34 -36.69 -41.32
N LEU A 80 -16.55 -37.75 -41.10
CA LEU A 80 -16.39 -38.80 -42.12
C LEU A 80 -17.68 -39.64 -42.25
N PRO A 81 -18.22 -39.85 -43.47
CA PRO A 81 -19.35 -40.76 -43.68
C PRO A 81 -18.91 -42.23 -43.64
N LYS A 82 -19.79 -43.09 -43.13
CA LYS A 82 -19.59 -44.56 -43.03
C LYS A 82 -19.62 -45.21 -44.41
N SER A 83 -18.90 -46.34 -44.59
CA SER A 83 -19.11 -47.20 -45.76
C SER A 83 -18.97 -48.70 -45.48
N THR A 84 -20.12 -49.34 -45.30
CA THR A 84 -20.44 -50.75 -45.53
C THR A 84 -21.91 -50.73 -45.99
N SER A 85 -22.33 -51.19 -47.17
CA SER A 85 -21.64 -51.88 -48.27
C SER A 85 -22.46 -51.80 -49.58
N ILE A 86 -21.78 -51.75 -50.75
CA ILE A 86 -22.06 -52.43 -52.05
C ILE A 86 -23.52 -52.43 -52.60
N PRO A 87 -23.83 -52.11 -53.89
CA PRO A 87 -23.02 -51.63 -55.04
C PRO A 87 -23.48 -50.20 -55.48
N ALA A 88 -23.73 -49.72 -56.72
CA ALA A 88 -23.68 -50.24 -58.10
C ALA A 88 -23.68 -49.14 -59.20
N ILE A 89 -23.15 -49.50 -60.40
CA ILE A 89 -23.33 -48.89 -61.76
C ILE A 89 -22.78 -47.45 -62.00
N PRO A 90 -22.17 -47.13 -63.17
CA PRO A 90 -21.33 -45.93 -63.33
C PRO A 90 -21.67 -45.01 -64.54
N THR A 91 -20.80 -44.01 -64.76
CA THR A 91 -20.44 -43.32 -66.04
C THR A 91 -21.04 -41.92 -66.29
N GLY A 92 -20.17 -40.92 -66.47
CA GLY A 92 -20.41 -39.90 -67.51
C GLY A 92 -20.08 -38.41 -67.26
N LYS A 93 -18.81 -38.04 -67.46
CA LYS A 93 -18.39 -37.01 -68.46
C LYS A 93 -18.72 -35.49 -68.26
N ASP A 94 -17.65 -34.69 -68.08
CA ASP A 94 -17.40 -33.28 -68.50
C ASP A 94 -18.43 -32.17 -68.10
N ILE A 95 -18.19 -30.84 -68.13
CA ILE A 95 -17.27 -29.97 -68.90
C ILE A 95 -16.78 -28.78 -68.02
N LYS A 96 -15.63 -28.19 -68.38
CA LYS A 96 -15.02 -26.91 -67.89
C LYS A 96 -15.72 -25.65 -68.48
N PRO A 97 -15.17 -24.41 -68.36
CA PRO A 97 -14.66 -23.64 -67.20
C PRO A 97 -15.35 -22.24 -67.13
N VAL A 98 -14.89 -21.33 -66.24
CA VAL A 98 -14.61 -19.91 -66.56
C VAL A 98 -13.86 -19.21 -65.41
N MET A 99 -12.95 -18.29 -65.76
CA MET A 99 -12.49 -17.19 -64.90
C MET A 99 -12.77 -15.87 -65.62
N PRO A 100 -13.11 -14.80 -64.88
CA PRO A 100 -12.19 -13.67 -64.72
C PRO A 100 -12.03 -13.30 -63.23
N SER A 101 -11.04 -12.56 -62.72
CA SER A 101 -9.88 -11.77 -63.20
C SER A 101 -9.95 -10.38 -62.53
N GLY A 102 -8.82 -9.87 -62.02
CA GLY A 102 -8.70 -8.51 -61.48
C GLY A 102 -8.99 -8.39 -59.97
N GLY A 103 -7.99 -7.95 -59.21
CA GLY A 103 -8.05 -7.78 -57.75
C GLY A 103 -6.66 -7.62 -57.16
N ASP A 104 -6.07 -6.43 -57.31
CA ASP A 104 -4.69 -6.14 -56.92
C ASP A 104 -4.62 -5.64 -55.47
N GLU A 105 -4.60 -6.57 -54.51
CA GLU A 105 -4.38 -6.25 -53.10
C GLU A 105 -3.13 -6.93 -52.54
N SER A 106 -2.19 -6.07 -52.14
CA SER A 106 -0.89 -6.30 -51.53
C SER A 106 -0.82 -7.51 -50.59
N LYS A 107 0.18 -8.37 -50.80
CA LYS A 107 0.72 -9.20 -49.71
C LYS A 107 1.18 -8.26 -48.58
N PRO A 108 0.73 -8.41 -47.33
CA PRO A 108 1.44 -7.84 -46.19
C PRO A 108 2.77 -8.58 -46.03
N ASP A 109 3.87 -7.84 -45.85
CA ASP A 109 5.21 -8.40 -45.83
C ASP A 109 5.42 -9.43 -44.71
N ALA A 110 5.91 -10.62 -45.08
CA ALA A 110 6.32 -11.68 -44.16
C ALA A 110 7.63 -11.35 -43.40
N VAL A 111 8.00 -10.08 -43.33
CA VAL A 111 9.28 -9.57 -42.79
C VAL A 111 9.16 -9.19 -41.30
N ALA A 112 7.98 -8.76 -40.84
CA ALA A 112 7.82 -8.17 -39.51
C ALA A 112 7.68 -9.16 -38.33
N GLN A 113 7.41 -10.45 -38.57
CA GLN A 113 7.17 -11.41 -37.47
C GLN A 113 8.45 -11.83 -36.74
N GLY A 114 9.56 -12.02 -37.46
CA GLY A 114 10.83 -12.46 -36.86
C GLY A 114 11.39 -11.45 -35.86
N ASP A 115 11.38 -10.16 -36.21
CA ASP A 115 11.94 -9.11 -35.35
C ASP A 115 10.97 -8.69 -34.23
N THR A 116 9.66 -8.83 -34.41
CA THR A 116 8.71 -8.61 -33.32
C THR A 116 8.73 -9.74 -32.28
N GLU A 117 8.99 -11.00 -32.65
CA GLU A 117 9.18 -12.06 -31.65
C GLU A 117 10.56 -11.98 -30.98
N LYS A 118 11.64 -11.58 -31.69
CA LYS A 118 12.93 -11.23 -31.04
C LYS A 118 12.75 -10.13 -30.00
N LEU A 119 12.00 -9.07 -30.33
CA LEU A 119 11.71 -7.98 -29.40
C LEU A 119 10.88 -8.47 -28.19
N ARG A 120 9.87 -9.33 -28.42
CA ARG A 120 9.11 -9.97 -27.33
C ARG A 120 10.00 -10.85 -26.45
N GLN A 121 10.93 -11.60 -27.03
CA GLN A 121 11.88 -12.42 -26.28
C GLN A 121 12.84 -11.56 -25.43
N LEU A 122 13.45 -10.52 -26.01
CA LEU A 122 14.28 -9.56 -25.28
C LEU A 122 13.51 -8.90 -24.12
N ILE A 123 12.25 -8.50 -24.33
CA ILE A 123 11.40 -7.94 -23.27
C ILE A 123 11.10 -8.98 -22.18
N ARG A 124 10.83 -10.25 -22.52
CA ARG A 124 10.67 -11.33 -21.52
C ARG A 124 11.95 -11.57 -20.73
N GLU A 125 13.11 -11.52 -21.36
CA GLU A 125 14.42 -11.71 -20.73
C GLU A 125 14.84 -10.53 -19.85
N GLU A 126 14.52 -9.29 -20.25
CA GLU A 126 14.67 -8.08 -19.42
C GLU A 126 13.78 -8.15 -18.17
N ILE A 127 12.47 -8.38 -18.34
CA ILE A 127 11.51 -8.51 -17.22
C ILE A 127 11.89 -9.67 -16.29
N LYS A 128 12.44 -10.77 -16.83
CA LYS A 128 12.94 -11.88 -16.01
C LYS A 128 14.15 -11.44 -15.18
N ARG A 129 15.14 -10.78 -15.80
CA ARG A 129 16.34 -10.28 -15.12
C ARG A 129 16.02 -9.23 -14.06
N GLU A 130 15.14 -8.27 -14.35
CA GLU A 130 14.65 -7.31 -13.35
C GLU A 130 14.03 -7.99 -12.14
N LYS A 131 13.17 -9.00 -12.36
CA LYS A 131 12.55 -9.79 -11.27
C LYS A 131 13.56 -10.65 -10.51
N GLU A 132 14.52 -11.27 -11.19
CA GLU A 132 15.57 -12.05 -10.54
C GLU A 132 16.47 -11.14 -9.68
N GLU A 133 16.76 -9.91 -10.13
CA GLU A 133 17.43 -8.91 -9.30
C GLU A 133 16.57 -8.39 -8.15
N GLU A 134 15.28 -8.11 -8.36
CA GLU A 134 14.35 -7.69 -7.30
C GLU A 134 14.25 -8.75 -6.21
N ILE A 135 14.09 -10.03 -6.59
CA ILE A 135 14.10 -11.17 -5.67
C ILE A 135 15.44 -11.29 -4.95
N ARG A 136 16.58 -11.09 -5.64
CA ARG A 136 17.91 -11.18 -5.01
C ARG A 136 18.11 -10.06 -3.98
N ARG A 137 17.78 -8.81 -4.32
CA ARG A 137 17.83 -7.65 -3.41
C ARG A 137 16.90 -7.86 -2.22
N TRP A 138 15.69 -8.38 -2.44
CA TRP A 138 14.75 -8.74 -1.38
C TRP A 138 15.29 -9.84 -0.47
N GLN A 139 15.94 -10.88 -1.01
CA GLN A 139 16.59 -11.94 -0.21
C GLN A 139 17.80 -11.42 0.59
N GLU A 140 18.59 -10.51 0.02
CA GLU A 140 19.71 -9.84 0.69
C GLU A 140 19.19 -9.01 1.88
N GLN A 141 18.24 -8.10 1.63
CA GLN A 141 17.59 -7.28 2.68
C GLN A 141 16.84 -8.11 3.73
N SER A 142 16.21 -9.23 3.32
CA SER A 142 15.46 -10.10 4.23
C SER A 142 16.37 -10.86 5.19
N LYS A 143 17.64 -11.14 4.84
CA LYS A 143 18.64 -11.69 5.75
C LYS A 143 19.07 -10.66 6.80
N GLU A 144 19.34 -9.43 6.37
CA GLU A 144 19.69 -8.30 7.24
C GLU A 144 18.51 -7.79 8.10
N ALA A 145 17.30 -8.31 7.88
CA ALA A 145 16.08 -8.01 8.66
C ALA A 145 15.59 -9.21 9.51
N GLN A 146 16.38 -10.30 9.60
CA GLN A 146 16.09 -11.38 10.55
C GLN A 146 16.57 -11.02 11.95
N PRO A 147 15.74 -11.23 12.99
CA PRO A 147 16.19 -11.16 14.38
C PRO A 147 17.41 -12.04 14.64
N GLU A 148 18.31 -11.55 15.47
CA GLU A 148 19.43 -12.30 16.02
C GLU A 148 18.89 -13.43 16.94
N ASP A 149 19.61 -14.55 17.11
CA ASP A 149 19.06 -15.69 17.85
C ASP A 149 18.79 -15.38 19.34
N TRP A 150 19.54 -14.45 19.93
CA TRP A 150 19.26 -13.94 21.28
C TRP A 150 17.97 -13.12 21.32
N GLU A 151 17.64 -12.34 20.29
CA GLU A 151 16.38 -11.60 20.19
C GLU A 151 15.19 -12.55 20.06
N LYS A 152 15.34 -13.64 19.28
CA LYS A 152 14.35 -14.71 19.19
C LYS A 152 14.12 -15.37 20.56
N GLN A 153 15.18 -15.64 21.31
CA GLN A 153 15.12 -16.26 22.62
C GLN A 153 14.52 -15.34 23.70
N GLU A 154 14.86 -14.05 23.69
CA GLU A 154 14.48 -13.10 24.75
C GLU A 154 13.12 -12.42 24.50
N PHE A 155 12.78 -12.13 23.24
CA PHE A 155 11.57 -11.38 22.87
C PHE A 155 10.48 -12.25 22.20
N GLY A 156 10.80 -13.49 21.80
CA GLY A 156 9.87 -14.44 21.21
C GLY A 156 9.11 -13.86 20.02
N ASN A 157 7.77 -13.85 20.10
CA ASN A 157 6.89 -13.31 19.05
C ASN A 157 7.15 -11.82 18.73
N TYR A 158 7.77 -11.06 19.63
CA TYR A 158 8.10 -9.65 19.40
C TYR A 158 9.49 -9.44 18.79
N ALA A 159 10.31 -10.49 18.62
CA ALA A 159 11.68 -10.39 18.15
C ALA A 159 11.81 -9.64 16.82
N TRP A 160 10.93 -9.90 15.84
CA TRP A 160 10.93 -9.20 14.54
C TRP A 160 10.66 -7.70 14.67
N TYR A 161 9.78 -7.31 15.60
CA TYR A 161 9.43 -5.91 15.82
C TYR A 161 10.53 -5.16 16.58
N VAL A 162 11.12 -5.79 17.60
CA VAL A 162 12.22 -5.23 18.39
C VAL A 162 13.51 -5.16 17.56
N HIS A 163 13.79 -6.17 16.74
CA HIS A 163 14.92 -6.18 15.80
C HIS A 163 14.82 -5.01 14.81
N ASN A 164 13.70 -4.90 14.08
CA ASN A 164 13.57 -3.87 13.04
C ASN A 164 13.62 -2.46 13.62
N ARG A 165 12.89 -2.18 14.71
CA ARG A 165 12.98 -0.87 15.36
C ARG A 165 14.35 -0.63 16.00
N GLY A 166 14.99 -1.69 16.50
CA GLY A 166 16.37 -1.71 16.98
C GLY A 166 17.37 -1.26 15.91
N ARG A 167 17.28 -1.86 14.72
CA ARG A 167 18.11 -1.54 13.55
C ARG A 167 17.82 -0.14 13.00
N GLU A 168 16.54 0.23 12.88
CA GLU A 168 16.13 1.57 12.41
C GLU A 168 16.64 2.69 13.33
N LEU A 169 16.49 2.55 14.65
CA LEU A 169 16.90 3.55 15.62
C LEU A 169 18.35 3.38 16.10
N ASN A 170 19.09 2.37 15.62
CA ASN A 170 20.42 2.02 16.13
C ASN A 170 20.43 1.84 17.67
N LEU A 171 19.50 1.03 18.20
CA LEU A 171 19.39 0.74 19.63
C LEU A 171 20.47 -0.23 20.10
N THR A 172 21.10 0.09 21.22
CA THR A 172 21.90 -0.87 22.00
C THR A 172 21.02 -2.03 22.49
N GLU A 173 21.61 -3.19 22.85
CA GLU A 173 20.84 -4.31 23.41
C GLU A 173 20.00 -3.91 24.63
N GLN A 174 20.55 -3.09 25.52
CA GLN A 174 19.83 -2.62 26.71
C GLN A 174 18.60 -1.77 26.33
N GLN A 175 18.71 -0.93 25.30
CA GLN A 175 17.58 -0.19 24.76
C GLN A 175 16.59 -1.11 24.03
N LYS A 176 17.04 -2.13 23.27
CA LYS A 176 16.17 -3.17 22.70
C LYS A 176 15.33 -3.85 23.79
N ARG A 177 15.95 -4.22 24.93
CA ARG A 177 15.29 -4.83 26.11
C ARG A 177 14.29 -3.87 26.79
N GLN A 178 14.66 -2.60 26.96
CA GLN A 178 13.74 -1.60 27.52
C GLN A 178 12.56 -1.33 26.57
N TYR A 179 12.81 -1.19 25.27
CA TYR A 179 11.80 -1.02 24.24
C TYR A 179 10.82 -2.20 24.22
N TYR A 180 11.34 -3.44 24.20
CA TYR A 180 10.53 -4.65 24.31
C TYR A 180 9.54 -4.61 25.48
N ASN A 181 10.01 -4.26 26.69
CA ASN A 181 9.14 -4.20 27.87
C ASN A 181 8.03 -3.14 27.74
N ILE A 182 8.36 -1.94 27.25
CA ILE A 182 7.39 -0.84 27.04
C ILE A 182 6.35 -1.22 25.99
N ILE A 183 6.77 -1.90 24.92
CA ILE A 183 5.89 -2.28 23.81
C ILE A 183 5.04 -3.52 24.14
N LYS A 184 5.59 -4.49 24.89
CA LYS A 184 4.81 -5.63 25.40
C LYS A 184 3.67 -5.16 26.31
N ASP A 185 3.97 -4.25 27.26
CA ASP A 185 2.97 -3.64 28.15
C ASP A 185 1.87 -2.90 27.36
N TYR A 186 2.25 -2.12 26.34
CA TYR A 186 1.32 -1.47 25.42
C TYR A 186 0.39 -2.47 24.71
N PHE A 187 0.95 -3.54 24.12
CA PHE A 187 0.16 -4.54 23.41
C PHE A 187 -0.77 -5.34 24.31
N ASP A 188 -0.32 -5.68 25.52
CA ASP A 188 -1.14 -6.43 26.47
C ASP A 188 -2.34 -5.59 26.95
N LYS A 189 -2.15 -4.28 27.18
CA LYS A 189 -3.23 -3.32 27.45
C LYS A 189 -4.14 -3.08 26.24
N ALA A 190 -3.57 -2.93 25.05
CA ALA A 190 -4.35 -2.76 23.82
C ALA A 190 -5.28 -3.96 23.54
N ARG A 191 -4.86 -5.17 23.92
CA ARG A 191 -5.66 -6.40 23.78
C ARG A 191 -6.86 -6.44 24.73
N THR A 192 -6.72 -5.92 25.95
CA THR A 192 -7.81 -5.96 26.97
C THR A 192 -8.71 -4.72 26.93
N LEU A 193 -8.25 -3.59 26.40
CA LEU A 193 -8.92 -2.28 26.42
C LEU A 193 -10.40 -2.32 26.00
N TRP A 194 -10.76 -3.06 24.93
CA TRP A 194 -12.16 -3.13 24.49
C TRP A 194 -13.06 -3.85 25.51
N GLU A 195 -12.55 -4.94 26.12
CA GLU A 195 -13.29 -5.64 27.18
C GLU A 195 -13.40 -4.81 28.46
N GLU A 196 -12.32 -4.11 28.84
CA GLU A 196 -12.30 -3.24 30.02
C GLU A 196 -13.32 -2.10 29.89
N LEU A 197 -13.35 -1.42 28.73
CA LEU A 197 -14.33 -0.38 28.45
C LEU A 197 -15.76 -0.91 28.48
N ARG A 198 -16.02 -2.09 27.90
CA ARG A 198 -17.35 -2.74 27.92
C ARG A 198 -17.77 -3.17 29.33
N LYS A 199 -16.84 -3.68 30.16
CA LYS A 199 -17.10 -4.04 31.56
C LYS A 199 -17.36 -2.82 32.44
N SER A 200 -16.67 -1.71 32.17
CA SER A 200 -16.78 -0.45 32.94
C SER A 200 -17.97 0.41 32.50
N ASN A 201 -18.47 0.24 31.28
CA ASN A 201 -19.57 1.01 30.70
C ASN A 201 -20.71 0.08 30.20
N PRO A 202 -21.35 -0.74 31.07
CA PRO A 202 -22.33 -1.75 30.66
C PRO A 202 -23.58 -1.17 29.99
N ASN A 203 -23.87 0.12 30.21
CA ASN A 203 -25.02 0.84 29.65
C ASN A 203 -24.65 1.75 28.46
N ALA A 204 -23.41 1.68 27.95
CA ALA A 204 -23.01 2.44 26.75
C ALA A 204 -23.35 1.66 25.48
N ASP A 205 -23.83 2.38 24.46
CA ASP A 205 -24.00 1.86 23.12
C ASP A 205 -22.65 1.67 22.38
N TRP A 206 -22.70 1.04 21.21
CA TRP A 206 -21.52 0.74 20.40
C TRP A 206 -20.80 1.98 19.85
N GLN A 207 -21.50 3.10 19.60
CA GLN A 207 -20.87 4.32 19.15
C GLN A 207 -20.06 4.94 20.30
N LYS A 208 -20.69 5.09 21.48
CA LYS A 208 -20.03 5.62 22.68
C LYS A 208 -18.84 4.76 23.13
N LEU A 209 -18.96 3.43 23.06
CA LEU A 209 -17.83 2.53 23.30
C LEU A 209 -16.71 2.71 22.25
N GLY A 210 -17.06 2.94 20.98
CA GLY A 210 -16.10 3.24 19.91
C GLY A 210 -15.38 4.57 20.09
N GLU A 211 -16.07 5.61 20.58
CA GLU A 211 -15.48 6.92 20.92
C GLU A 211 -14.52 6.80 22.11
N LEU A 212 -14.96 6.18 23.22
CA LEU A 212 -14.12 5.90 24.39
C LEU A 212 -12.89 5.04 24.04
N TYR A 213 -13.03 4.07 23.14
CA TYR A 213 -11.90 3.26 22.68
C TYR A 213 -10.88 4.10 21.90
N LYS A 214 -11.32 4.93 20.96
CA LYS A 214 -10.43 5.83 20.19
C LYS A 214 -9.68 6.80 21.09
N GLU A 215 -10.39 7.43 22.03
CA GLU A 215 -9.81 8.33 23.03
C GLU A 215 -8.74 7.61 23.87
N ARG A 216 -9.12 6.51 24.53
CA ARG A 216 -8.23 5.79 25.45
C ARG A 216 -7.05 5.11 24.76
N TYR A 217 -7.24 4.62 23.54
CA TYR A 217 -6.15 4.09 22.70
C TYR A 217 -5.17 5.20 22.29
N SER A 218 -5.68 6.40 21.97
CA SER A 218 -4.82 7.56 21.65
C SER A 218 -4.01 8.02 22.87
N GLU A 219 -4.62 8.14 24.06
CA GLU A 219 -3.91 8.43 25.31
C GLU A 219 -2.80 7.41 25.60
N MET A 220 -3.13 6.12 25.51
CA MET A 220 -2.19 5.02 25.73
C MET A 220 -1.03 5.05 24.73
N THR A 221 -1.31 5.30 23.44
CA THR A 221 -0.27 5.44 22.40
C THR A 221 0.67 6.59 22.70
N LYS A 222 0.15 7.75 23.15
CA LYS A 222 0.97 8.92 23.54
C LYS A 222 1.84 8.61 24.76
N ALA A 223 1.26 8.03 25.81
CA ALA A 223 1.99 7.64 27.03
C ALA A 223 3.07 6.58 26.77
N THR A 224 2.85 5.66 25.82
CA THR A 224 3.85 4.69 25.38
C THR A 224 4.95 5.33 24.53
N ARG A 225 4.60 6.23 23.59
CA ARG A 225 5.60 7.03 22.83
C ARG A 225 6.50 7.84 23.77
N GLU A 226 5.95 8.46 24.81
CA GLU A 226 6.74 9.16 25.84
C GLU A 226 7.70 8.23 26.59
N GLN A 227 7.26 7.02 26.96
CA GLN A 227 8.14 6.05 27.62
C GLN A 227 9.28 5.60 26.71
N VAL A 228 9.01 5.38 25.41
CA VAL A 228 10.06 5.09 24.43
C VAL A 228 11.02 6.27 24.31
N LEU A 229 10.54 7.50 24.13
CA LEU A 229 11.40 8.69 24.01
C LEU A 229 12.35 8.87 25.22
N ARG A 230 11.96 8.42 26.43
CA ARG A 230 12.80 8.48 27.64
C ARG A 230 13.96 7.48 27.68
N ILE A 231 13.96 6.45 26.83
CA ILE A 231 15.08 5.47 26.71
C ILE A 231 15.99 5.74 25.49
N LEU A 232 15.70 6.79 24.72
CA LEU A 232 16.43 7.15 23.51
C LEU A 232 17.29 8.40 23.73
N ASP A 233 18.48 8.45 23.10
CA ASP A 233 19.29 9.68 23.03
C ASP A 233 18.67 10.74 22.08
N ALA A 234 19.28 11.92 21.97
CA ALA A 234 18.74 13.02 21.19
C ALA A 234 18.64 12.74 19.67
N GLU A 235 19.56 11.97 19.09
CA GLU A 235 19.53 11.60 17.68
C GLU A 235 18.48 10.51 17.44
N GLN A 236 18.47 9.49 18.30
CA GLN A 236 17.46 8.43 18.30
C GLN A 236 16.04 8.98 18.50
N GLN A 237 15.84 9.95 19.41
CA GLN A 237 14.56 10.62 19.63
C GLN A 237 14.09 11.40 18.40
N LYS A 238 15.01 12.07 17.69
CA LYS A 238 14.66 12.74 16.43
C LYS A 238 14.20 11.70 15.40
N LYS A 239 15.01 10.67 15.16
CA LYS A 239 14.71 9.61 14.19
C LYS A 239 13.40 8.86 14.52
N TYR A 240 13.09 8.68 15.80
CA TYR A 240 11.82 8.12 16.26
C TYR A 240 10.62 9.01 15.93
N ARG A 241 10.74 10.34 16.06
CA ARG A 241 9.69 11.28 15.64
C ARG A 241 9.53 11.30 14.13
N ASP A 242 10.64 11.32 13.39
CA ASP A 242 10.65 11.28 11.92
C ASP A 242 9.99 10.00 11.37
N LEU A 243 10.11 8.86 12.09
CA LEU A 243 9.43 7.58 11.77
C LEU A 243 7.95 7.53 12.16
N PHE A 244 7.48 8.43 13.03
CA PHE A 244 6.15 8.36 13.64
C PHE A 244 5.47 9.74 13.70
N ASN A 245 5.12 10.26 12.52
CA ASN A 245 4.25 11.43 12.34
C ASN A 245 3.03 11.42 13.30
N ASP A 246 2.55 12.63 13.61
CA ASP A 246 1.74 12.92 14.80
C ASP A 246 0.51 12.01 14.96
N ASN A 247 0.65 11.05 15.89
CA ASN A 247 -0.29 10.04 16.40
C ASN A 247 -0.30 8.65 15.74
N GLU A 248 0.19 8.47 14.51
CA GLU A 248 -0.06 7.21 13.80
C GLU A 248 1.01 6.14 14.07
N TRP A 249 0.63 5.11 14.83
CA TRP A 249 1.30 3.81 14.84
C TRP A 249 0.50 2.88 13.91
N TYR A 250 0.85 2.91 12.62
CA TYR A 250 0.27 1.99 11.63
C TYR A 250 0.67 0.55 11.93
N TRP A 251 -0.30 -0.35 11.77
CA TRP A 251 -0.18 -1.80 11.81
C TRP A 251 -0.76 -2.37 10.50
#